data_AF-A0A9P7VGF6-F1
#
_entry.id   AF-A0A9P7VGF6-F1
#
_cell.length_a   1.000
_cell.length_b   1.000
_cell.length_c   1.000
_cell.angle_alpha   90.00
_cell.angle_beta   90.00
_cell.angle_gamma   90.00
#
_symmetry.space_group_name_H-M   'P 1'
#
loop_
_entity.id
_entity.type
_entity.pdbx_description
1 polymer ?
#
loop_
_entity_poly.entity_id
_entity_poly.type
_entity_poly.pdbx_seq_one_letter_code
_entity_poly.pdbx_strand_id
1 'polypeptide(L)'
;MFPGFHLRLTVDSLTKDLRLQASVTGVLGSIIPLQMDMTDEEAVKAGANSYITTPFSSIHQSLPNAGFAGSLRDPDFTTKQHAATDPLEPETIQNWVDIFALNAIAPFFVARAFQSLLIKGAYFRPRGTSSIINISSIAERINTPGP
;
A
#
# COMPACT_ATOMS: atom_id res chain seq x y z
N MET A 1 16.76 18.60 4.28
CA MET A 1 17.31 17.36 3.72
C MET A 1 16.60 16.20 4.40
N PHE A 2 15.47 15.72 3.85
CA PHE A 2 14.74 14.59 4.40
C PHE A 2 15.04 13.37 3.52
N PRO A 3 15.54 12.26 4.08
CA PRO A 3 15.81 11.05 3.31
C PRO A 3 14.49 10.40 2.92
N GLY A 4 14.36 10.04 1.64
CA GLY A 4 13.23 9.28 1.12
C GLY A 4 13.11 7.94 1.84
N PHE A 5 11.95 7.70 2.44
CA PHE A 5 11.59 6.41 3.01
C PHE A 5 11.38 5.41 1.87
N HIS A 6 12.42 4.67 1.50
CA HIS A 6 12.28 3.44 0.72
C HIS A 6 12.05 2.27 1.67
N LEU A 7 10.79 1.96 1.98
CA LEU A 7 10.44 0.73 2.69
C LEU A 7 10.46 -0.45 1.70
N ARG A 8 11.65 -0.95 1.36
CA ARG A 8 11.80 -2.18 0.55
C ARG A 8 11.89 -3.37 1.50
N LEU A 9 10.73 -3.89 1.92
CA LEU A 9 10.66 -5.11 2.72
C LEU A 9 10.95 -6.32 1.81
N THR A 10 12.13 -6.92 1.94
CA THR A 10 12.45 -8.20 1.30
C THR A 10 11.96 -9.36 2.17
N VAL A 11 11.60 -10.49 1.55
CA VAL A 11 11.14 -11.71 2.25
C VAL A 11 12.13 -12.14 3.34
N ASP A 12 13.43 -11.95 3.10
CA ASP A 12 14.50 -12.25 4.07
C ASP A 12 14.46 -11.34 5.30
N SER A 13 14.14 -10.05 5.13
CA SER A 13 14.00 -9.10 6.24
C SER A 13 12.82 -9.48 7.13
N LEU A 14 11.68 -9.79 6.50
CA LEU A 14 10.46 -10.19 7.18
C LEU A 14 10.64 -11.53 7.93
N THR A 15 11.41 -12.45 7.37
CA THR A 15 11.70 -13.74 8.00
C THR A 15 12.56 -13.59 9.26
N LYS A 16 13.49 -12.61 9.28
CA LYS A 16 14.28 -12.28 10.48
C LYS A 16 13.40 -11.70 11.59
N ASP A 17 12.50 -10.78 11.24
CA ASP A 17 11.59 -10.16 12.20
C ASP A 17 10.61 -11.17 12.80
N LEU A 18 10.10 -12.13 12.01
CA LEU A 18 9.27 -13.22 12.52
C LEU A 18 10.01 -14.09 13.55
N ARG A 19 11.28 -14.41 13.28
CA ARG A 19 12.11 -15.17 14.22
C ARG A 19 12.37 -14.39 15.51
N LEU A 20 12.53 -13.08 15.40
CA LEU A 20 12.71 -12.17 16.54
C LEU A 20 11.42 -12.03 17.36
N GLN A 21 10.24 -11.99 16.74
CA GLN A 21 8.96 -12.00 17.47
C GLN A 21 8.70 -13.35 18.13
N ALA A 22 9.06 -14.46 17.49
CA ALA A 22 8.90 -15.79 18.04
C ALA A 22 9.78 -16.01 19.29
N SER A 23 10.97 -15.42 19.34
CA SER A 23 11.83 -15.49 20.53
C SER A 23 11.27 -14.68 21.71
N VAL A 24 10.46 -13.65 21.44
CA VAL A 24 9.85 -12.78 22.46
C VAL A 24 8.49 -13.33 22.94
N THR A 25 7.69 -13.88 22.04
CA THR A 25 6.30 -14.30 22.33
C THR A 25 6.13 -15.82 22.48
N GLY A 26 7.12 -16.61 22.06
CA GLY A 26 7.02 -18.07 22.00
C GLY A 26 6.12 -18.60 20.87
N VAL A 27 5.51 -17.73 20.07
CA VAL A 27 4.62 -18.08 18.97
C VAL A 27 5.27 -17.69 17.65
N LEU A 28 5.46 -18.65 16.76
CA LEU A 28 5.98 -18.39 15.42
C LEU A 28 4.86 -17.81 14.55
N GLY A 29 4.97 -16.52 14.20
CA GLY A 29 4.08 -15.90 13.22
C GLY A 29 4.26 -16.50 11.82
N SER A 30 3.26 -16.33 10.96
CA SER A 30 3.29 -16.78 9.56
C SER A 30 3.06 -15.59 8.63
N ILE A 31 3.80 -15.57 7.50
CA ILE A 31 3.59 -14.63 6.41
C ILE A 31 3.21 -15.43 5.18
N ILE A 32 2.10 -15.05 4.56
CA ILE A 32 1.64 -15.61 3.29
C ILE A 32 1.85 -14.52 2.22
N PRO A 33 2.80 -14.72 1.28
CA PRO A 33 2.98 -13.76 0.20
C PRO A 33 1.79 -13.82 -0.76
N LEU A 34 1.20 -12.67 -1.05
CA LEU A 34 0.16 -12.52 -2.07
C LEU A 34 0.67 -11.56 -3.14
N GLN A 35 0.87 -12.08 -4.34
CA GLN A 35 1.19 -11.24 -5.49
C GLN A 35 -0.10 -10.68 -6.06
N MET A 36 -0.18 -9.35 -6.15
CA MET A 36 -1.37 -8.64 -6.61
C MET A 36 -0.95 -7.29 -7.20
N ASP A 37 -1.28 -7.03 -8.46
CA ASP A 37 -1.21 -5.69 -9.04
C ASP A 37 -2.45 -4.92 -8.60
N MET A 38 -2.26 -3.77 -7.92
CA MET A 38 -3.38 -2.97 -7.41
C MET A 38 -4.09 -2.16 -8.50
N THR A 39 -3.47 -2.00 -9.68
CA THR A 39 -4.05 -1.30 -10.83
C THR A 39 -4.92 -2.19 -11.71
N ASP A 40 -4.87 -3.50 -11.52
CA ASP A 40 -5.67 -4.49 -12.23
C ASP A 40 -6.80 -5.00 -11.32
N GLU A 41 -8.04 -4.65 -11.66
CA GLU A 41 -9.23 -5.06 -10.90
C GLU A 41 -9.36 -6.58 -10.77
N GLU A 42 -9.03 -7.33 -11.82
CA GLU A 42 -9.12 -8.79 -11.81
C GLU A 42 -8.01 -9.40 -10.94
N ALA A 43 -6.81 -8.82 -10.95
CA ALA A 43 -5.74 -9.20 -10.03
C ALA A 43 -6.15 -8.94 -8.57
N VAL A 44 -6.82 -7.81 -8.28
CA VAL A 44 -7.32 -7.48 -6.94
C VAL A 44 -8.38 -8.48 -6.46
N LYS A 45 -9.33 -8.84 -7.33
CA LYS A 45 -10.32 -9.89 -7.04
C LYS A 45 -9.66 -11.24 -6.79
N ALA A 46 -8.72 -11.63 -7.66
CA ALA A 46 -7.98 -12.88 -7.52
C ALA A 46 -7.19 -12.93 -6.20
N GLY A 47 -6.54 -11.82 -5.83
CA GLY A 47 -5.84 -11.67 -4.56
C GLY A 47 -6.76 -11.87 -3.36
N ALA A 48 -7.91 -11.19 -3.33
CA ALA A 48 -8.90 -11.35 -2.25
C ALA A 48 -9.43 -12.80 -2.17
N ASN A 49 -9.69 -13.44 -3.30
CA ASN A 49 -10.16 -14.83 -3.35
C ASN A 49 -9.09 -15.82 -2.89
N SER A 50 -7.83 -15.59 -3.25
CA SER A 50 -6.71 -16.42 -2.81
C SER A 50 -6.53 -16.39 -1.29
N TYR A 51 -6.95 -15.32 -0.62
CA TYR A 51 -6.90 -15.23 0.84
C TYR A 51 -7.87 -16.21 1.52
N ILE A 52 -9.02 -16.51 0.90
CA ILE A 52 -10.04 -17.41 1.45
C ILE A 52 -9.51 -18.84 1.60
N THR A 53 -8.57 -19.25 0.75
CA THR A 53 -7.97 -20.59 0.79
C THR A 53 -6.81 -20.69 1.79
N THR A 54 -6.40 -19.58 2.38
CA THR A 54 -5.37 -19.57 3.43
C THR A 54 -5.94 -20.06 4.77
N PRO A 55 -5.10 -20.56 5.70
CA PRO A 55 -5.53 -20.86 7.05
C PRO A 55 -6.07 -19.63 7.82
N PHE A 56 -5.83 -18.41 7.30
CA PHE A 56 -6.35 -17.17 7.84
C PHE A 56 -7.69 -16.82 7.16
N SER A 57 -8.79 -17.34 7.71
CA SER A 57 -10.13 -17.18 7.13
C SER A 57 -10.75 -15.78 7.32
N SER A 58 -10.03 -14.83 7.92
CA SER A 58 -10.50 -13.47 8.19
C SER A 58 -9.36 -12.46 8.28
N ILE A 59 -9.66 -11.18 8.02
CA ILE A 59 -8.70 -10.06 8.10
C ILE A 59 -9.19 -9.05 9.13
N HIS A 60 -8.31 -8.63 10.04
CA HIS A 60 -8.59 -7.57 11.00
C HIS A 60 -8.05 -6.20 10.55
N GLN A 61 -6.91 -6.18 9.87
CA GLN A 61 -6.27 -4.95 9.39
C GLN A 61 -5.81 -5.15 7.95
N SER A 62 -6.12 -4.17 7.09
CA SER A 62 -5.61 -4.08 5.72
C SER A 62 -4.81 -2.79 5.55
N LEU A 63 -3.67 -2.88 4.86
CA LEU A 63 -2.73 -1.79 4.62
C LEU A 63 -2.42 -1.70 3.10
N PRO A 64 -3.28 -1.03 2.30
CA PRO A 64 -2.97 -0.72 0.91
C PRO A 64 -1.85 0.32 0.86
N ASN A 65 -0.62 -0.13 0.61
CA ASN A 65 0.58 0.70 0.62
C ASN A 65 1.30 0.76 -0.75
N ALA A 66 0.68 0.27 -1.84
CA ALA A 66 1.28 0.45 -3.15
C ALA A 66 1.10 1.92 -3.58
N GLY A 67 2.21 2.56 -3.94
CA GLY A 67 2.19 3.92 -4.44
C GLY A 67 3.53 4.36 -5.02
N PHE A 68 3.49 5.40 -5.85
CA PHE A 68 4.68 6.07 -6.36
C PHE A 68 4.46 7.58 -6.47
N ALA A 69 5.55 8.35 -6.48
CA ALA A 69 5.55 9.82 -6.40
C ALA A 69 6.09 10.51 -7.66
N GLY A 70 6.29 9.77 -8.76
CA GLY A 70 6.84 10.29 -10.01
C GLY A 70 6.41 9.47 -11.23
N SER A 71 7.04 9.65 -12.39
CA SER A 71 6.68 8.86 -13.57
C SER A 71 7.00 7.38 -13.41
N LEU A 72 6.03 6.52 -13.75
CA LEU A 72 6.25 5.08 -13.88
C LEU A 72 7.10 4.71 -15.11
N ARG A 73 7.15 5.60 -16.11
CA ARG A 73 7.72 5.33 -17.43
C ARG A 73 9.03 6.05 -17.70
N ASP A 74 9.38 7.01 -16.85
CA ASP A 74 10.62 7.79 -16.97
C ASP A 74 11.49 7.60 -15.70
N PRO A 75 12.55 6.79 -15.78
CA PRO A 75 13.43 6.55 -14.63
C PRO A 75 14.21 7.80 -14.19
N ASP A 76 14.34 8.80 -15.07
CA ASP A 76 15.06 10.04 -14.80
C ASP A 76 14.12 11.18 -14.36
N PHE A 77 12.84 10.87 -14.11
CA PHE A 77 11.81 11.87 -13.82
C PHE A 77 12.20 12.82 -12.68
N THR A 78 12.67 12.29 -11.55
CA THR A 78 13.08 13.11 -10.40
C THR A 78 14.23 14.05 -10.74
N THR A 79 15.20 13.58 -11.51
CA THR A 79 16.34 14.40 -11.95
C THR A 79 15.86 15.53 -12.86
N LYS A 80 14.97 15.23 -13.81
CA LYS A 80 14.38 16.22 -14.72
C LYS A 80 13.52 17.23 -13.97
N GLN A 81 12.70 16.79 -13.02
CA GLN A 81 11.87 17.65 -12.17
C GLN A 81 12.70 18.64 -11.37
N HIS A 82 13.84 18.21 -10.82
CA HIS A 82 14.75 19.13 -10.11
C HIS A 82 15.52 20.09 -11.02
N ALA A 83 15.72 19.73 -12.28
CA ALA A 83 16.41 20.56 -13.27
C ALA A 83 15.48 21.52 -14.02
N ALA A 84 14.16 21.30 -13.94
CA ALA A 84 13.17 22.06 -14.70
C ALA A 84 13.01 23.48 -14.15
N THR A 85 13.04 24.46 -15.05
CA THR A 85 12.66 25.85 -14.78
C THR A 85 11.17 26.11 -14.96
N ASP A 86 10.50 25.30 -15.78
CA ASP A 86 9.05 25.31 -15.93
C ASP A 86 8.44 24.38 -14.87
N PRO A 87 7.52 24.85 -14.01
CA PRO A 87 6.87 24.02 -13.00
C PRO A 87 6.00 22.89 -13.57
N LEU A 88 5.66 22.92 -14.87
CA LEU A 88 4.92 21.86 -15.55
C LEU A 88 5.83 20.85 -16.24
N GLU A 89 7.14 21.09 -16.34
CA GLU A 89 8.08 20.11 -16.87
C GLU A 89 8.72 19.33 -15.71
N PRO A 90 8.89 18.00 -15.81
CA PRO A 90 8.55 17.08 -16.91
C PRO A 90 7.17 16.42 -16.74
N GLU A 91 6.19 17.15 -16.18
CA GLU A 91 4.88 16.59 -15.88
C GLU A 91 4.10 16.24 -17.14
N THR A 92 3.40 15.12 -17.13
CA THR A 92 2.48 14.75 -18.19
C THR A 92 1.14 14.34 -17.60
N ILE A 93 0.04 14.61 -18.31
CA ILE A 93 -1.30 14.19 -17.88
C ILE A 93 -1.31 12.70 -17.53
N GLN A 94 -0.61 11.89 -18.33
CA GLN A 94 -0.57 10.47 -18.12
C GLN A 94 0.21 10.06 -16.85
N ASN A 95 1.29 10.75 -16.48
CA ASN A 95 1.95 10.54 -15.19
C ASN A 95 0.96 10.79 -14.05
N TRP A 96 0.17 11.85 -14.13
CA TRP A 96 -0.85 12.16 -13.12
C TRP A 96 -1.98 11.13 -13.10
N VAL A 97 -2.46 10.67 -14.25
CA VAL A 97 -3.44 9.58 -14.35
C VAL A 97 -2.91 8.33 -13.65
N ASP A 98 -1.66 7.95 -13.91
CA ASP A 98 -1.05 6.77 -13.31
C ASP A 98 -0.88 6.95 -11.77
N ILE A 99 -0.45 8.13 -11.31
CA ILE A 99 -0.33 8.46 -9.88
C ILE A 99 -1.68 8.36 -9.17
N PHE A 100 -2.74 8.97 -9.73
CA PHE A 100 -4.08 8.93 -9.11
C PHE A 100 -4.72 7.55 -9.19
N ALA A 101 -4.51 6.82 -10.28
CA ALA A 101 -4.97 5.44 -10.43
C ALA A 101 -4.43 4.56 -9.30
N LEU A 102 -3.13 4.66 -8.99
CA LEU A 102 -2.53 3.84 -7.95
C LEU A 102 -2.73 4.38 -6.54
N ASN A 103 -2.48 5.67 -6.29
CA ASN A 103 -2.43 6.20 -4.92
C ASN A 103 -3.81 6.53 -4.34
N ALA A 104 -4.82 6.80 -5.17
CA ALA A 104 -6.13 7.24 -4.73
C ALA A 104 -7.25 6.26 -5.11
N ILE A 105 -7.26 5.78 -6.36
CA ILE A 105 -8.34 4.93 -6.88
C ILE A 105 -8.14 3.47 -6.43
N ALA A 106 -6.96 2.90 -6.58
CA ALA A 106 -6.70 1.50 -6.24
C ALA A 106 -7.00 1.14 -4.76
N PRO A 107 -6.66 1.96 -3.74
CA PRO A 107 -7.00 1.66 -2.34
C PRO A 107 -8.51 1.47 -2.12
N PHE A 108 -9.36 2.19 -2.86
CA PHE A 108 -10.81 2.00 -2.80
C PHE A 108 -11.22 0.61 -3.31
N PHE A 109 -10.69 0.17 -4.45
CA PHE A 109 -11.03 -1.15 -5.01
C PHE A 109 -10.49 -2.29 -4.16
N VAL A 110 -9.28 -2.13 -3.58
CA VAL A 110 -8.75 -3.07 -2.59
C VAL A 110 -9.67 -3.14 -1.38
N ALA A 111 -10.08 -2.00 -0.81
CA ALA A 111 -11.03 -1.99 0.31
C ALA A 111 -12.33 -2.74 -0.02
N ARG A 112 -12.86 -2.55 -1.23
CA ARG A 112 -14.09 -3.23 -1.68
C ARG A 112 -13.90 -4.73 -1.87
N ALA A 113 -12.82 -5.17 -2.49
CA ALA A 113 -12.55 -6.58 -2.72
C ALA A 113 -12.36 -7.36 -1.39
N PHE A 114 -11.71 -6.74 -0.41
CA PHE A 114 -11.46 -7.36 0.90
C PHE A 114 -12.58 -7.13 1.93
N GLN A 115 -13.65 -6.42 1.57
CA GLN A 115 -14.72 -6.04 2.50
C GLN A 115 -15.34 -7.25 3.21
N SER A 116 -15.59 -8.35 2.49
CA SER A 116 -16.20 -9.56 3.08
C SER A 116 -15.30 -10.21 4.14
N LEU A 117 -13.98 -10.19 3.92
CA LEU A 117 -12.97 -10.72 4.85
C LEU A 117 -12.82 -9.82 6.08
N LEU A 118 -12.91 -8.49 5.89
CA LEU A 118 -12.91 -7.52 6.98
C LEU A 118 -14.15 -7.68 7.87
N ILE A 119 -15.33 -7.87 7.28
CA ILE A 119 -16.58 -8.12 8.01
C ILE A 119 -16.46 -9.42 8.82
N LYS A 120 -15.97 -10.50 8.22
CA LYS A 120 -15.72 -11.77 8.93
C LYS A 120 -14.75 -11.58 10.11
N GLY A 121 -13.69 -10.80 9.92
CA GLY A 121 -12.72 -10.50 10.97
C GLY A 121 -13.32 -9.72 12.14
N ALA A 122 -14.24 -8.79 11.85
CA ALA A 122 -14.93 -8.03 12.89
C ALA A 122 -15.79 -8.96 13.75
N TYR A 123 -16.51 -9.89 13.13
CA TYR A 123 -17.37 -10.87 13.83
C TYR A 123 -16.60 -11.95 14.59
N PHE A 124 -15.33 -12.20 14.28
CA PHE A 124 -14.53 -13.21 14.98
C PHE A 124 -14.34 -12.88 16.47
N ARG A 125 -14.48 -11.62 16.87
CA ARG A 125 -14.44 -11.19 18.28
C ARG A 125 -15.78 -10.58 18.70
N PRO A 126 -16.30 -10.88 19.91
CA PRO A 126 -17.45 -10.16 20.44
C PRO A 126 -17.14 -8.66 20.50
N ARG A 127 -17.94 -7.84 19.83
CA ARG A 127 -17.71 -6.38 19.64
C ARG A 127 -16.40 -6.05 18.89
N GLY A 128 -15.91 -6.97 18.08
CA GLY A 128 -14.73 -6.76 17.25
C GLY A 128 -14.98 -5.77 16.12
N THR A 129 -13.93 -5.07 15.73
CA THR A 129 -13.90 -4.22 14.53
C THR A 129 -12.74 -4.66 13.64
N SER A 130 -12.89 -4.40 12.35
CA SER A 130 -11.79 -4.45 11.39
C SER A 130 -11.56 -3.06 10.84
N SER A 131 -10.32 -2.77 10.47
CA SER A 131 -9.91 -1.44 10.02
C SER A 131 -9.11 -1.51 8.74
N ILE A 132 -9.25 -0.46 7.93
CA ILE A 132 -8.41 -0.21 6.77
C ILE A 132 -7.56 1.00 7.11
N ILE A 133 -6.26 0.88 6.94
CA ILE A 133 -5.29 1.96 7.19
C ILE A 133 -4.72 2.34 5.83
N ASN A 134 -5.12 3.50 5.30
CA ASN A 134 -4.51 4.04 4.09
C ASN A 134 -3.27 4.86 4.48
N ILE A 135 -2.23 4.79 3.65
CA ILE A 135 -1.02 5.59 3.83
C ILE A 135 -1.10 6.82 2.95
N SER A 136 -1.11 7.99 3.59
CA SER A 136 -0.99 9.30 2.95
C SER A 136 0.42 9.86 3.07
N SER A 137 0.67 11.03 2.47
CA SER A 137 1.94 11.76 2.56
C SER A 137 1.74 13.15 3.14
N ILE A 138 2.78 13.71 3.78
CA ILE A 138 2.79 15.14 4.16
C ILE A 138 2.60 16.06 2.95
N ALA A 139 2.91 15.59 1.75
CA ALA A 139 2.66 16.30 0.50
C ALA A 139 1.17 16.60 0.25
N GLU A 140 0.24 15.88 0.89
CA GLU A 140 -1.20 16.21 0.84
C GLU A 140 -1.51 17.51 1.60
N ARG A 141 -0.64 17.92 2.53
CA ARG A 141 -0.79 19.18 3.25
C ARG A 141 0.03 20.27 2.57
N ILE A 142 -0.65 21.13 1.84
CA ILE A 142 -0.06 22.40 1.41
C ILE A 142 -0.03 23.33 2.62
N ASN A 143 1.16 23.53 3.21
CA ASN A 143 1.41 24.65 4.11
C ASN A 143 1.74 25.87 3.24
N THR A 144 0.73 26.60 2.79
CA THR A 144 0.97 27.98 2.36
C THR A 144 1.18 28.83 3.63
N PRO A 145 2.28 29.60 3.74
CA PRO A 145 2.23 30.78 4.58
C PRO A 145 1.03 31.59 4.10
N GLY A 146 0.15 31.99 5.02
CA GLY A 146 -0.91 32.93 4.71
C GLY A 146 -0.35 34.22 4.08
N PRO A 147 -1.18 34.99 3.38
CA PRO A 147 -0.76 36.22 2.70
C PRO A 147 0.00 37.19 3.62
#